data_AF-A0A368LIB0-F1
#
_entry.id   AF-A0A368LIB0-F1
#
_cell.length_a   1.000
_cell.length_b   1.000
_cell.length_c   1.000
_cell.angle_alpha   90.00
_cell.angle_beta   90.00
_cell.angle_gamma   90.00
#
_symmetry.space_group_name_H-M   'P 1'
#
loop_
_entity.id
_entity.type
_entity.pdbx_description
1 polymer ?
#
loop_
_entity_poly.entity_id
_entity_poly.type
_entity_poly.pdbx_seq_one_letter_code
_entity_poly.pdbx_strand_id
1 'polypeptide(L)'
;MATFLRKHKNEQEFTLSRHERMFFLMLTAFLSVGILWHIHSTSTERQALKPLKQHQYQFNQACQLALNENFHRDNTYCQHAQHFNNQLTLALKDQNLELSESMTLNLYFQQYYRPFLKETE
;
A
#
# COMPACT_ATOMS: atom_id res chain seq x y z
N MET A 1 -53.68 53.00 17.46
CA MET A 1 -52.46 52.62 18.19
C MET A 1 -51.83 51.45 17.46
N ALA A 2 -50.85 51.72 16.60
CA ALA A 2 -50.08 50.68 15.93
C ALA A 2 -48.70 50.65 16.59
N THR A 3 -48.46 49.63 17.41
CA THR A 3 -47.18 49.38 18.05
C THR A 3 -46.19 48.90 16.99
N PHE A 4 -45.20 49.74 16.70
CA PHE A 4 -44.06 49.41 15.85
C PHE A 4 -43.23 48.32 16.53
N LEU A 5 -43.38 47.07 16.08
CA LEU A 5 -42.45 46.00 16.44
C LEU A 5 -41.17 46.18 15.63
N ARG A 6 -40.15 46.71 16.30
CA ARG A 6 -38.78 46.85 15.78
C ARG A 6 -38.29 45.47 15.39
N LYS A 7 -38.14 45.21 14.08
CA LYS A 7 -37.50 44.00 13.53
C LYS A 7 -36.13 43.84 14.18
N HIS A 8 -36.00 42.87 15.09
CA HIS A 8 -34.69 42.40 15.56
C HIS A 8 -33.98 41.77 14.36
N LYS A 9 -33.10 42.55 13.72
CA LYS A 9 -32.18 42.09 12.69
C LYS A 9 -31.02 41.38 13.39
N ASN A 10 -31.31 40.24 14.01
CA ASN A 10 -30.30 39.32 14.50
C ASN A 10 -30.06 38.27 13.43
N GLU A 11 -29.49 38.70 12.31
CA GLU A 11 -28.66 37.80 11.52
C GLU A 11 -27.28 37.82 12.20
N GLN A 12 -27.11 36.94 13.20
CA GLN A 12 -25.77 36.49 13.55
C GLN A 12 -25.30 35.59 12.41
N GLU A 13 -25.05 36.18 11.24
CA GLU A 13 -24.16 35.55 10.28
C GLU A 13 -22.81 35.47 10.99
N PHE A 14 -22.37 34.22 11.23
CA PHE A 14 -21.00 33.88 11.59
C PHE A 14 -20.06 34.38 10.47
N THR A 15 -19.87 35.69 10.41
CA THR A 15 -18.98 36.34 9.46
C THR A 15 -17.59 36.25 10.07
N LEU A 16 -16.93 35.11 9.84
CA LEU A 16 -15.51 34.95 10.15
C LEU A 16 -14.76 36.21 9.69
N SER A 17 -13.93 36.76 10.58
CA SER A 17 -13.13 37.93 10.26
C SER A 17 -12.23 37.65 9.06
N ARG A 18 -11.76 38.70 8.37
CA ARG A 18 -10.91 38.56 7.18
C ARG A 18 -9.67 37.69 7.44
N HIS A 19 -9.14 37.73 8.67
CA HIS A 19 -8.02 36.92 9.12
C HIS A 19 -8.42 35.47 9.38
N GLU A 20 -9.57 35.21 10.01
CA GLU A 20 -10.08 33.86 10.24
C GLU A 20 -10.41 33.14 8.93
N ARG A 21 -10.96 33.85 7.94
CA ARG A 21 -11.18 33.29 6.59
C ARG A 21 -9.87 32.88 5.92
N MET A 22 -8.83 33.72 6.04
CA MET A 22 -7.51 33.44 5.50
C MET A 22 -6.87 32.22 6.18
N PHE A 23 -6.98 32.13 7.50
CA PHE A 23 -6.47 30.99 8.28
C PHE A 23 -7.21 29.70 7.93
N PHE A 24 -8.53 29.76 7.79
CA PHE A 24 -9.34 28.62 7.39
C PHE A 24 -8.99 28.13 5.97
N LEU A 25 -8.77 29.05 5.02
CA LEU A 25 -8.31 28.72 3.67
C LEU A 25 -6.90 28.09 3.67
N MET A 26 -5.98 28.61 4.47
CA MET A 26 -4.64 28.03 4.59
C MET A 26 -4.67 26.64 5.22
N LEU A 27 -5.49 26.44 6.25
CA LEU A 27 -5.62 25.16 6.94
C LEU A 27 -6.27 24.10 6.05
N THR A 28 -7.31 24.48 5.29
CA THR A 28 -7.94 23.60 4.29
C THR A 28 -7.01 23.29 3.12
N ALA A 29 -6.18 24.23 2.68
CA ALA A 29 -5.14 23.98 1.67
C ALA A 29 -4.06 23.01 2.18
N PHE A 30 -3.58 23.17 3.42
CA PHE A 30 -2.62 22.22 4.02
C PHE A 30 -3.21 20.81 4.14
N LEU A 31 -4.46 20.70 4.60
CA LEU A 31 -5.17 19.43 4.70
C LEU A 31 -5.34 18.75 3.34
N SER A 32 -5.73 19.51 2.30
CA SER A 32 -5.92 18.94 0.96
C SER A 32 -4.61 18.44 0.35
N VAL A 33 -3.50 19.17 0.53
CA VAL A 33 -2.17 18.72 0.11
C VAL A 33 -1.75 17.46 0.87
N GLY A 34 -1.96 17.41 2.19
CA GLY A 34 -1.65 16.22 3.00
C GLY A 34 -2.44 14.97 2.57
N ILE A 35 -3.73 15.13 2.25
CA ILE A 35 -4.58 14.04 1.75
C ILE A 35 -4.11 13.57 0.37
N LEU A 36 -3.81 14.49 -0.54
CA LEU A 36 -3.29 14.14 -1.88
C LEU A 36 -1.96 13.39 -1.79
N TRP A 37 -1.06 13.81 -0.90
CA TRP A 37 0.21 13.12 -0.66
C TRP A 37 -0.01 11.70 -0.13
N HIS A 38 -0.90 11.52 0.84
CA HIS A 38 -1.21 10.21 1.41
C HIS A 38 -1.84 9.26 0.37
N ILE A 39 -2.74 9.77 -0.47
CA ILE A 39 -3.33 9.00 -1.58
C ILE A 39 -2.25 8.59 -2.58
N HIS A 40 -1.29 9.48 -2.88
CA HIS A 40 -0.20 9.15 -3.78
C HIS A 40 0.70 8.05 -3.22
N SER A 41 1.11 8.16 -1.94
CA SER A 41 1.94 7.17 -1.23
C SER A 41 1.29 5.79 -1.23
N THR A 42 0.02 5.71 -0.85
CA THR A 42 -0.73 4.44 -0.80
C THR A 42 -0.95 3.84 -2.19
N SER A 43 -1.12 4.66 -3.23
CA SER A 43 -1.20 4.20 -4.61
C SER A 43 0.13 3.60 -5.08
N THR A 44 1.26 4.26 -4.79
CA THR A 44 2.59 3.76 -5.12
C THR A 44 2.93 2.45 -4.41
N GLU A 45 2.55 2.31 -3.12
CA GLU A 45 2.70 1.06 -2.36
C GLU A 45 1.90 -0.09 -2.99
N ARG A 46 0.66 0.16 -3.40
CA ARG A 46 -0.18 -0.85 -4.09
C ARG A 46 0.41 -1.29 -5.43
N GLN A 47 1.04 -0.37 -6.16
CA GLN A 47 1.72 -0.70 -7.41
C GLN A 47 2.97 -1.55 -7.16
N ALA A 48 3.75 -1.26 -6.11
CA ALA A 48 4.92 -2.06 -5.72
C ALA A 48 4.55 -3.46 -5.19
N LEU A 49 3.37 -3.61 -4.59
CA LEU A 49 2.86 -4.89 -4.10
C LEU A 49 2.43 -5.89 -5.19
N LYS A 50 2.01 -5.38 -6.34
CA LYS A 50 1.53 -6.21 -7.46
C LYS A 50 2.58 -7.22 -7.97
N PRO A 51 3.83 -6.82 -8.28
CA PRO A 51 4.86 -7.77 -8.72
C PRO A 51 5.24 -8.76 -7.60
N LEU A 52 5.30 -8.33 -6.33
CA LEU A 52 5.63 -9.21 -5.21
C LEU A 52 4.63 -10.37 -5.05
N LYS A 53 3.32 -10.10 -5.21
CA LYS A 53 2.30 -11.15 -5.21
C LYS A 53 2.43 -12.10 -6.41
N GLN A 54 2.81 -11.58 -7.57
CA GLN A 54 3.07 -12.39 -8.75
C GLN A 54 4.28 -13.33 -8.53
N HIS A 55 5.34 -12.84 -7.89
CA HIS A 55 6.51 -13.63 -7.52
C HIS A 55 6.18 -14.74 -6.52
N GLN A 56 5.38 -14.42 -5.50
CA GLN A 56 4.83 -15.42 -4.59
C GLN A 56 4.07 -16.53 -5.34
N TYR A 57 3.21 -16.16 -6.29
CA TYR A 57 2.48 -17.12 -7.10
C TYR A 57 3.42 -18.02 -7.91
N GLN A 58 4.44 -17.45 -8.54
CA GLN A 58 5.43 -18.17 -9.34
C GLN A 58 6.22 -19.19 -8.51
N PHE A 59 6.66 -18.82 -7.29
CA PHE A 59 7.33 -19.75 -6.38
C PHE A 59 6.40 -20.89 -5.93
N ASN A 60 5.15 -20.58 -5.59
CA ASN A 60 4.18 -21.59 -5.19
C ASN A 60 3.87 -22.57 -6.35
N GLN A 61 3.75 -22.06 -7.56
CA GLN A 61 3.55 -22.87 -8.76
C GLN A 61 4.76 -23.80 -9.00
N ALA A 62 5.98 -23.28 -8.84
CA ALA A 62 7.19 -24.09 -8.98
C ALA A 62 7.25 -25.22 -7.94
N CYS A 63 6.93 -24.92 -6.67
CA CYS A 63 6.83 -25.95 -5.63
C CYS A 63 5.76 -27.01 -5.98
N GLN A 64 4.58 -26.61 -6.47
CA GLN A 64 3.54 -27.56 -6.87
C GLN A 64 3.97 -28.45 -8.04
N LEU A 65 4.67 -27.89 -9.03
CA LEU A 65 5.24 -28.68 -10.13
C LEU A 65 6.29 -29.68 -9.61
N ALA A 66 7.16 -29.28 -8.70
CA ALA A 66 8.15 -30.17 -8.08
C ALA A 66 7.45 -31.35 -7.38
N LEU A 67 6.39 -31.06 -6.62
CA LEU A 67 5.63 -32.11 -5.93
C LEU A 67 4.94 -33.06 -6.91
N ASN A 68 4.43 -32.56 -8.03
CA ASN A 68 3.83 -33.39 -9.07
C ASN A 68 4.85 -34.28 -9.78
N GLU A 69 6.11 -33.84 -9.87
CA GLU A 69 7.24 -34.62 -10.40
C GLU A 69 7.85 -35.58 -9.35
N ASN A 70 7.19 -35.76 -8.19
CA ASN A 70 7.62 -36.62 -7.08
C ASN A 70 8.88 -36.14 -6.33
N PHE A 71 9.25 -34.86 -6.44
CA PHE A 71 10.26 -34.31 -5.55
C PHE A 71 9.75 -34.23 -4.10
N HIS A 72 10.67 -34.32 -3.13
CA HIS A 72 10.34 -34.20 -1.71
C HIS A 72 9.78 -32.80 -1.37
N ARG A 73 8.93 -32.72 -0.34
CA ARG A 73 8.37 -31.45 0.17
C ARG A 73 9.42 -30.47 0.66
N ASP A 74 10.58 -30.97 1.06
CA ASP A 74 11.70 -30.15 1.52
C ASP A 74 12.61 -29.69 0.38
N ASN A 75 12.17 -29.80 -0.89
CA ASN A 75 12.91 -29.30 -2.03
C ASN A 75 13.12 -27.78 -1.93
N THR A 76 14.24 -27.30 -2.46
CA THR A 76 14.67 -25.89 -2.47
C THR A 76 13.58 -24.96 -2.98
N TYR A 77 12.81 -25.36 -4.00
CA TYR A 77 11.68 -24.58 -4.51
C TYR A 77 10.60 -24.30 -3.44
N CYS A 78 10.23 -25.32 -2.67
CA CYS A 78 9.23 -25.20 -1.61
C CYS A 78 9.78 -24.44 -0.40
N GLN A 79 11.05 -24.62 -0.07
CA GLN A 79 11.73 -23.85 0.99
C GLN A 79 11.80 -22.36 0.63
N HIS A 80 12.19 -22.01 -0.60
CA HIS A 80 12.25 -20.63 -1.05
C HIS A 80 10.86 -20.01 -1.15
N ALA A 81 9.84 -20.76 -1.58
CA ALA A 81 8.45 -20.32 -1.57
C ALA A 81 7.96 -19.99 -0.16
N GLN A 82 8.22 -20.88 0.81
CA GLN A 82 7.83 -20.67 2.20
C GLN A 82 8.58 -19.47 2.81
N HIS A 83 9.88 -19.35 2.55
CA HIS A 83 10.68 -18.21 3.02
C HIS A 83 10.15 -16.89 2.46
N PHE A 84 9.92 -16.82 1.15
CA PHE A 84 9.40 -15.62 0.49
C PHE A 84 8.01 -15.24 1.02
N ASN A 85 7.13 -16.22 1.24
CA ASN A 85 5.81 -15.99 1.82
C ASN A 85 5.89 -15.40 3.24
N ASN A 86 6.80 -15.92 4.06
CA ASN A 86 7.00 -15.41 5.41
C ASN A 86 7.51 -13.97 5.39
N GLN A 87 8.53 -13.68 4.58
CA GLN A 87 9.10 -12.34 4.45
C GLN A 87 8.06 -11.33 3.92
N LEU A 88 7.30 -11.71 2.90
CA LEU A 88 6.24 -10.87 2.34
C LEU A 88 5.12 -10.62 3.37
N THR A 89 4.77 -11.63 4.17
CA THR A 89 3.73 -11.51 5.21
C THR A 89 4.18 -10.61 6.36
N LEU A 90 5.47 -10.67 6.73
CA LEU A 90 6.07 -9.76 7.71
C LEU A 90 6.05 -8.32 7.17
N ALA A 91 6.54 -8.09 5.95
CA ALA A 91 6.54 -6.77 5.32
C ALA A 91 5.13 -6.17 5.14
N LEU A 92 4.13 -7.03 4.86
CA LEU A 92 2.73 -6.62 4.76
C LEU A 92 2.07 -6.28 6.10
N LYS A 93 2.55 -6.87 7.19
CA LYS A 93 1.98 -6.67 8.53
C LYS A 93 2.24 -5.25 9.05
N ASP A 94 3.36 -4.67 8.65
CA ASP A 94 3.78 -3.35 9.12
C ASP A 94 3.08 -2.19 8.38
N GLN A 95 2.12 -2.48 7.49
CA GLN A 95 1.24 -1.57 6.74
C GLN A 95 1.94 -0.56 5.82
N ASN A 96 3.24 -0.32 6.00
CA ASN A 96 4.09 0.48 5.15
C ASN A 96 5.18 -0.43 4.59
N LEU A 97 5.03 -0.84 3.33
CA LEU A 97 6.05 -1.67 2.69
C LEU A 97 7.15 -0.74 2.20
N GLU A 98 8.27 -0.71 2.91
CA GLU A 98 9.38 0.16 2.53
C GLU A 98 9.92 -0.25 1.16
N LEU A 99 10.33 0.73 0.37
CA LEU A 99 10.90 0.50 -0.96
C LEU A 99 12.10 -0.48 -0.89
N SER A 100 12.91 -0.38 0.17
CA SER A 100 14.04 -1.24 0.50
C SER A 100 13.64 -2.72 0.61
N GLU A 101 12.56 -3.02 1.32
CA GLU A 101 12.03 -4.37 1.51
C GLU A 101 11.48 -4.94 0.20
N SER A 102 10.74 -4.11 -0.55
CA SER A 102 10.21 -4.50 -1.86
C SER A 102 11.34 -4.87 -2.84
N MET A 103 12.44 -4.10 -2.81
CA MET A 103 13.60 -4.32 -3.67
C MET A 103 14.37 -5.57 -3.25
N THR A 104 14.51 -5.79 -1.95
CA THR A 104 15.16 -6.98 -1.39
C THR A 104 14.41 -8.25 -1.77
N LEU A 105 13.08 -8.25 -1.67
CA LEU A 105 12.23 -9.37 -2.10
C LEU A 105 12.34 -9.60 -3.62
N ASN A 106 12.36 -8.54 -4.42
CA ASN A 106 12.56 -8.66 -5.86
C ASN A 106 13.93 -9.28 -6.21
N LEU A 107 15.00 -8.83 -5.56
CA LEU A 107 16.34 -9.39 -5.76
C LEU A 107 16.39 -10.85 -5.33
N TYR A 108 15.77 -11.19 -4.20
CA TYR A 108 15.65 -12.57 -3.74
C TYR A 108 14.91 -13.43 -4.78
N PHE A 109 13.79 -12.95 -5.32
CA PHE A 109 13.09 -13.65 -6.39
C PHE A 109 14.01 -13.87 -7.60
N GLN A 110 14.69 -12.84 -8.08
CA GLN A 110 15.60 -12.96 -9.24
C GLN A 110 16.75 -13.94 -9.01
N GLN A 111 17.29 -14.00 -7.79
CA GLN A 111 18.42 -14.85 -7.46
C GLN A 111 18.03 -16.33 -7.34
N TYR A 112 16.88 -16.62 -6.74
CA TYR A 112 16.49 -17.99 -6.36
C TYR A 112 15.38 -18.58 -7.22
N TYR A 113 14.64 -17.77 -7.97
CA TYR A 113 13.68 -18.27 -8.94
C TYR A 113 14.40 -18.72 -10.21
N ARG A 114 14.77 -20.00 -10.26
CA ARG A 114 15.13 -20.67 -11.52
C ARG A 114 13.90 -21.38 -12.07
N PRO A 115 13.48 -21.13 -13.32
CA PRO A 115 12.49 -21.98 -13.95
C PRO A 115 13.06 -23.41 -14.08
N PHE A 116 12.18 -24.41 -14.10
CA PHE A 116 12.45 -25.86 -14.23
C PHE A 116 13.33 -26.30 -15.42
N LEU A 117 13.88 -25.36 -16.19
CA LEU A 117 14.53 -25.56 -17.48
C LEU A 117 15.99 -26.04 -17.42
N LYS A 118 16.56 -26.33 -16.24
CA LYS A 118 18.02 -26.59 -16.13
C LYS A 118 18.47 -27.78 -15.29
N GLU A 119 17.56 -28.56 -14.72
CA GLU A 119 17.93 -29.77 -13.94
C GLU A 119 17.59 -31.08 -14.66
N THR A 120 17.10 -31.00 -15.91
CA THR A 120 16.70 -32.15 -16.75
C THR A 120 17.61 -32.39 -17.97
N GLU A 121 18.84 -31.86 -17.97
CA GLU A 121 19.92 -32.24 -18.91
C GLU A 121 21.01 -33.05 -18.21
#